data_AF-A0A382KJA9-F1
#
_entry.id   AF-A0A382KJA9-F1
#
_cell.length_a   1.000
_cell.length_b   1.000
_cell.length_c   1.000
_cell.angle_alpha   90.00
_cell.angle_beta   90.00
_cell.angle_gamma   90.00
#
_symmetry.space_group_name_H-M   'P 1'
#
loop_
_entity.id
_entity.type
_entity.pdbx_description
1 polymer ?
#
loop_
_entity_poly.entity_id
_entity_poly.type
_entity_poly.pdbx_seq_one_letter_code
_entity_poly.pdbx_strand_id
1 'polypeptide(L)'
;MLIIGSSFFYGFWNPVYVILPFCLTLLGWRGAIWIDSADGKQKFWRLVCTITLLLLPLLFFKYTNFLINDFLLPLVQFRSVSESEKYVDLALPLGISFITFTLISYVVDVYKGLFQIEKQVKWLLGYILFFPQLIAGPILRPSQLLPQLKKNQPRHRRLWITGLTIFTLGLVKKLIFADQISRTIDPIYAAPDMFTSWE
;
A
#
# COMPACT_ATOMS: atom_id res chain seq x y z
N MET A 1 -17.20 -9.76 -8.04
CA MET A 1 -17.25 -10.05 -6.58
C MET A 1 -15.95 -9.69 -5.87
N LEU A 2 -14.78 -10.14 -6.34
CA LEU A 2 -13.49 -9.86 -5.67
C LEU A 2 -13.19 -8.36 -5.49
N ILE A 3 -13.42 -7.52 -6.51
CA ILE A 3 -13.22 -6.07 -6.40
C ILE A 3 -14.14 -5.47 -5.35
N ILE A 4 -15.44 -5.78 -5.40
CA ILE A 4 -16.44 -5.26 -4.44
C ILE A 4 -16.09 -5.69 -3.01
N GLY A 5 -15.77 -6.97 -2.80
CA GLY A 5 -15.38 -7.47 -1.47
C GLY A 5 -14.09 -6.83 -0.96
N SER A 6 -13.12 -6.60 -1.84
CA SER A 6 -11.87 -5.97 -1.44
C SER A 6 -12.00 -4.46 -1.20
N SER A 7 -12.85 -3.77 -1.99
CA SER A 7 -13.23 -2.37 -1.74
C SER A 7 -13.98 -2.22 -0.42
N PHE A 8 -14.88 -3.16 -0.10
CA PHE A 8 -15.58 -3.18 1.19
C PHE A 8 -14.58 -3.36 2.35
N PHE A 9 -13.66 -4.32 2.23
CA PHE A 9 -12.64 -4.55 3.26
C PHE A 9 -11.72 -3.34 3.45
N TYR A 10 -11.31 -2.69 2.37
CA TYR A 10 -10.51 -1.46 2.43
C TYR A 10 -11.29 -0.31 3.07
N GLY A 11 -12.56 -0.13 2.68
CA GLY A 11 -13.44 0.92 3.20
C GLY A 11 -13.86 0.73 4.64
N PHE A 12 -13.70 -0.48 5.21
CA PHE A 12 -13.99 -0.76 6.62
C PHE A 12 -13.12 0.08 7.57
N TRP A 13 -11.88 0.40 7.16
CA TRP A 13 -11.01 1.28 7.94
C TRP A 13 -11.46 2.74 7.86
N ASN A 14 -11.64 3.25 6.64
CA ASN A 14 -12.25 4.56 6.41
C ASN A 14 -12.76 4.66 4.94
N PRO A 15 -14.06 4.93 4.73
CA PRO A 15 -14.67 4.89 3.40
C PRO A 15 -14.20 6.02 2.48
N VAL A 16 -13.78 7.17 3.02
CA VAL A 16 -13.34 8.33 2.22
C VAL A 16 -12.09 7.98 1.41
N TYR A 17 -11.18 7.20 1.99
CA TYR A 17 -9.92 6.84 1.35
C TYR A 17 -10.06 5.75 0.29
N VAL A 18 -11.23 5.13 0.11
CA VAL A 18 -11.48 4.16 -0.97
C VAL A 18 -11.28 4.81 -2.34
N ILE A 19 -11.56 6.10 -2.47
CA ILE A 19 -11.42 6.83 -3.73
C ILE A 19 -9.95 6.88 -4.19
N LEU A 20 -9.01 6.90 -3.25
CA LEU A 20 -7.58 7.07 -3.51
C LEU A 20 -6.98 5.94 -4.37
N PRO A 21 -7.13 4.64 -4.04
CA PRO A 21 -6.65 3.56 -4.91
C PRO A 21 -7.33 3.54 -6.27
N PHE A 22 -8.59 3.96 -6.40
CA PHE A 22 -9.25 4.08 -7.71
C PHE A 22 -8.59 5.18 -8.56
N CYS A 23 -8.36 6.37 -7.98
CA CYS A 23 -7.69 7.48 -8.65
C CYS A 23 -6.25 7.10 -9.05
N LEU A 24 -5.47 6.53 -8.14
CA LEU A 24 -4.10 6.07 -8.41
C LEU A 24 -4.07 5.00 -9.50
N THR A 25 -5.00 4.05 -9.47
CA THR A 25 -5.09 3.00 -10.49
C THR A 25 -5.40 3.58 -11.87
N LEU A 26 -6.35 4.53 -11.94
CA LEU A 26 -6.70 5.19 -13.20
C LEU A 26 -5.51 5.98 -13.75
N LEU A 27 -4.79 6.68 -12.88
CA LEU A 27 -3.59 7.44 -13.21
C LEU A 27 -2.47 6.53 -13.72
N GLY A 28 -2.18 5.42 -13.02
CA GLY A 28 -1.17 4.45 -13.45
C GLY A 28 -1.56 3.76 -14.77
N TRP A 29 -2.84 3.45 -14.98
CA TRP A 29 -3.33 2.88 -16.24
C TRP A 29 -3.17 3.84 -17.42
N ARG A 30 -3.62 5.10 -17.26
CA ARG A 30 -3.47 6.13 -18.28
C ARG A 30 -2.00 6.46 -18.54
N GLY A 31 -1.19 6.50 -17.50
CA GLY A 31 0.25 6.70 -17.58
C GLY A 31 0.94 5.58 -18.38
N ALA A 32 0.57 4.31 -18.15
CA ALA A 32 1.09 3.19 -18.92
C ALA A 32 0.74 3.29 -20.41
N ILE A 33 -0.51 3.64 -20.77
CA ILE A 33 -0.92 3.89 -22.17
C ILE A 33 -0.13 5.05 -22.78
N TRP A 34 0.06 6.12 -22.00
CA TRP A 34 0.81 7.28 -22.45
C TRP A 34 2.28 6.97 -22.69
N ILE A 35 2.89 6.11 -21.87
CA ILE A 35 4.28 5.67 -22.05
C ILE A 35 4.43 4.77 -23.28
N ASP A 36 3.50 3.83 -23.50
CA ASP A 36 3.58 2.89 -24.63
C ASP A 36 3.42 3.56 -25.99
N SER A 37 2.70 4.69 -26.06
CA SER A 37 2.55 5.49 -27.29
C SER A 37 3.76 6.38 -27.62
N ALA A 38 4.92 6.17 -27.00
CA ALA A 38 6.14 6.92 -27.29
C ALA A 38 7.38 6.03 -27.40
N ASP A 39 8.34 6.53 -28.16
CA ASP A 39 9.64 5.89 -28.37
C ASP A 39 10.82 6.75 -27.88
N GLY A 40 11.95 6.08 -27.65
CA GLY A 40 13.23 6.72 -27.30
C GLY A 40 13.16 7.62 -26.05
N LYS A 41 13.70 8.84 -26.18
CA LYS A 41 13.79 9.81 -25.06
C LYS A 41 12.42 10.24 -24.53
N GLN A 42 11.40 10.32 -25.39
CA GLN A 42 10.05 10.70 -24.96
C GLN A 42 9.45 9.65 -24.02
N LYS A 43 9.67 8.37 -24.32
CA LYS A 43 9.22 7.25 -23.48
C LYS A 43 9.75 7.35 -22.05
N PHE A 44 11.03 7.68 -21.91
CA PHE A 44 11.69 7.87 -20.62
C PHE A 44 11.10 9.05 -19.82
N TRP A 45 10.92 10.21 -20.46
CA TRP A 45 10.32 11.38 -19.80
C TRP A 45 8.88 11.12 -19.34
N ARG A 46 8.07 10.43 -20.16
CA ARG A 46 6.70 10.02 -19.77
C ARG A 46 6.69 9.07 -18.58
N LEU A 47 7.67 8.17 -18.50
CA LEU A 47 7.85 7.29 -17.34
C LEU A 47 8.13 8.11 -16.08
N VAL A 48 9.12 9.00 -16.13
CA VAL A 48 9.48 9.85 -14.99
C VAL A 48 8.28 10.68 -14.54
N CYS A 49 7.58 11.35 -15.46
CA CYS A 49 6.38 12.12 -15.13
C CYS A 49 5.29 11.26 -14.45
N THR A 50 5.04 10.05 -14.97
CA THR A 50 4.03 9.15 -14.41
C THR A 50 4.41 8.68 -13.00
N ILE A 51 5.69 8.31 -12.78
CA ILE A 51 6.19 7.90 -11.46
C ILE A 51 6.08 9.05 -10.46
N THR A 52 6.48 10.27 -10.86
CA THR A 52 6.38 11.46 -10.00
C THR A 52 4.92 11.71 -9.59
N LEU A 53 3.99 11.60 -10.52
CA LEU A 53 2.56 11.78 -10.25
C LEU A 53 1.99 10.70 -9.32
N LEU A 54 2.48 9.45 -9.42
CA LEU A 54 2.12 8.35 -8.51
C LEU A 54 2.71 8.51 -7.10
N LEU A 55 3.90 9.11 -6.99
CA LEU A 55 4.57 9.36 -5.72
C LEU A 55 3.99 10.56 -4.95
N LEU A 56 3.41 11.53 -5.65
CA LEU A 56 2.93 12.77 -5.04
C LEU A 56 1.93 12.55 -3.90
N PRO A 57 0.89 11.69 -4.01
CA PRO A 57 0.01 11.39 -2.89
C PRO A 57 0.74 10.71 -1.72
N LEU A 58 1.68 9.81 -2.01
CA LEU A 58 2.48 9.14 -0.98
C LEU A 58 3.33 10.14 -0.20
N LEU A 59 4.01 11.06 -0.91
CA LEU A 59 4.80 12.12 -0.30
C LEU A 59 3.90 13.07 0.51
N PHE A 60 2.75 13.46 -0.03
CA PHE A 60 1.80 14.32 0.66
C PHE A 60 1.37 13.69 1.99
N PHE A 61 0.80 12.48 1.99
CA PHE A 61 0.33 11.87 3.24
C PHE A 61 1.46 11.56 4.22
N LYS A 62 2.64 11.17 3.74
CA LYS A 62 3.77 10.80 4.61
C LYS A 62 4.47 11.99 5.25
N TYR A 63 4.62 13.10 4.53
CA TYR A 63 5.40 14.25 5.00
C TYR A 63 4.54 15.39 5.54
N THR A 64 3.21 15.39 5.33
CA THR A 64 2.35 16.48 5.85
C THR A 64 2.41 16.59 7.37
N ASN A 65 2.34 15.47 8.11
CA ASN A 65 2.40 15.51 9.58
C ASN A 65 3.75 16.04 10.07
N PHE A 66 4.86 15.59 9.45
CA PHE A 66 6.20 16.11 9.74
C PHE A 66 6.34 17.61 9.43
N LEU A 67 5.87 18.06 8.26
CA LEU A 67 5.91 19.47 7.88
C LEU A 67 5.07 20.36 8.80
N ILE A 68 3.90 19.89 9.21
CA ILE A 68 3.04 20.66 10.11
C ILE A 68 3.63 20.70 11.52
N ASN A 69 4.02 19.56 12.06
CA ASN A 69 4.44 19.44 13.47
C ASN A 69 5.86 19.96 13.72
N ASP A 70 6.81 19.74 12.81
CA ASP A 70 8.22 20.07 13.04
C ASP A 70 8.66 21.39 12.38
N PHE A 71 7.94 21.88 11.36
CA PHE A 71 8.27 23.14 10.69
C PHE A 71 7.23 24.24 10.94
N LEU A 72 5.96 24.01 10.61
CA LEU A 72 4.96 25.08 10.63
C LEU A 72 4.54 25.46 12.05
N LEU A 73 4.30 24.47 12.91
CA LEU A 73 3.87 24.73 14.28
C LEU A 73 4.93 25.55 15.05
N PRO A 74 6.23 25.15 15.11
CA PRO A 74 7.30 25.94 15.76
C PRO A 74 7.44 27.37 15.23
N LEU A 75 7.28 27.58 13.92
CA LEU A 75 7.35 28.92 13.31
C LEU A 75 6.17 29.81 13.69
N VAL A 76 5.00 29.23 13.98
CA VAL A 76 3.80 29.96 14.44
C VAL A 76 3.82 30.18 15.97
N GLN A 77 4.62 29.42 16.73
CA GLN A 77 4.69 29.52 18.21
C GLN A 77 5.37 30.78 18.77
N PHE A 78 5.65 31.81 17.96
CA PHE A 78 5.88 33.16 18.52
C PHE A 78 4.63 33.75 19.22
N ARG A 79 3.47 33.09 19.10
CA ARG A 79 2.29 33.37 19.93
C ARG A 79 1.88 32.13 20.73
N SER A 80 1.93 32.31 22.05
CA SER A 80 1.47 31.44 23.13
C SER A 80 0.14 30.71 22.84
N VAL A 81 0.22 29.41 22.55
CA VAL A 81 -0.91 28.47 22.66
C VAL A 81 -0.35 27.15 23.19
N SER A 82 -1.02 26.61 24.20
CA SER A 82 -0.72 25.38 24.96
C SER A 82 -0.32 24.17 24.10
N GLU A 83 0.64 23.38 24.61
CA GLU A 83 1.23 22.22 23.93
C GLU A 83 0.26 21.06 23.65
N SER A 84 -0.90 21.03 24.31
CA SER A 84 -1.83 19.89 24.25
C SER A 84 -2.77 19.85 23.03
N GLU A 85 -2.83 20.89 22.19
CA GLU A 85 -3.75 20.97 21.04
C GLU A 85 -3.05 20.86 19.66
N LYS A 86 -1.73 20.66 19.63
CA LYS A 86 -0.88 20.86 18.44
C LYS A 86 -0.46 19.58 17.71
N TYR A 87 -1.33 18.58 17.60
CA TYR A 87 -1.06 17.45 16.72
C TYR A 87 -2.14 17.35 15.66
N VAL A 88 -1.83 17.84 14.46
CA VAL A 88 -2.61 17.49 13.26
C VAL A 88 -2.09 16.13 12.81
N ASP A 89 -2.80 15.07 13.19
CA ASP A 89 -2.52 13.72 12.69
C ASP A 89 -3.42 13.42 11.50
N LEU A 90 -2.90 13.71 10.30
CA LEU A 90 -3.58 13.32 9.07
C LEU A 90 -3.51 11.79 8.94
N ALA A 91 -4.66 11.12 9.06
CA ALA A 91 -4.73 9.67 8.96
C ALA A 91 -4.13 9.18 7.63
N LEU A 92 -3.03 8.43 7.72
CA LEU A 92 -2.36 7.82 6.59
C LEU A 92 -3.22 6.70 5.99
N PRO A 93 -3.57 6.76 4.70
CA PRO A 93 -4.39 5.72 4.08
C PRO A 93 -3.68 4.38 4.15
N LEU A 94 -4.39 3.36 4.66
CA LEU A 94 -3.85 2.02 4.83
C LEU A 94 -3.29 1.50 3.49
N GLY A 95 -2.02 1.10 3.49
CA GLY A 95 -1.39 0.49 2.31
C GLY A 95 -1.08 1.45 1.16
N ILE A 96 -1.12 2.78 1.34
CA ILE A 96 -0.80 3.75 0.26
C ILE A 96 0.58 3.51 -0.36
N SER A 97 1.61 3.28 0.46
CA SER A 97 2.95 2.94 -0.02
C SER A 97 2.94 1.72 -0.92
N PHE A 98 2.18 0.70 -0.51
CA PHE A 98 2.09 -0.56 -1.23
C PHE A 98 1.40 -0.39 -2.58
N ILE A 99 0.27 0.34 -2.61
CA ILE A 99 -0.45 0.69 -3.83
C ILE A 99 0.46 1.45 -4.79
N THR A 100 1.14 2.49 -4.30
CA THR A 100 2.04 3.32 -5.10
C THR A 100 3.18 2.51 -5.70
N PHE A 101 3.88 1.69 -4.90
CA PHE A 101 4.99 0.87 -5.42
C PHE A 101 4.52 -0.23 -6.38
N THR A 102 3.34 -0.80 -6.15
CA THR A 102 2.74 -1.80 -7.03
C THR A 102 2.38 -1.18 -8.39
N LEU A 103 1.85 0.05 -8.41
CA LEU A 103 1.59 0.78 -9.65
C LEU A 103 2.86 1.21 -10.36
N ILE A 104 3.88 1.67 -9.63
CA ILE A 104 5.19 1.99 -10.20
C ILE A 104 5.80 0.75 -10.84
N SER A 105 5.76 -0.41 -10.16
CA SER A 105 6.25 -1.67 -10.73
C SER A 105 5.51 -2.03 -12.02
N TYR A 106 4.18 -1.84 -12.07
CA TYR A 106 3.40 -2.05 -13.29
C TYR A 106 3.84 -1.13 -14.43
N VAL A 107 3.95 0.18 -14.18
CA VAL A 107 4.33 1.17 -15.19
C VAL A 107 5.77 0.93 -15.69
N VAL A 108 6.69 0.55 -14.80
CA VAL A 108 8.08 0.21 -15.15
C VAL A 108 8.14 -1.08 -15.98
N ASP A 109 7.37 -2.11 -15.63
CA ASP A 109 7.33 -3.35 -16.40
C ASP A 109 6.75 -3.14 -17.81
N VAL A 110 5.75 -2.25 -17.97
CA VAL A 110 5.25 -1.80 -19.28
C VAL A 110 6.32 -1.03 -20.05
N TYR A 111 7.01 -0.08 -19.40
CA TYR A 111 8.10 0.67 -20.03
C TYR A 111 9.19 -0.24 -20.59
N LYS A 112 9.58 -1.27 -19.82
CA LYS A 112 10.59 -2.28 -20.20
C LYS A 112 10.08 -3.32 -21.21
N GLY A 113 8.79 -3.31 -21.56
CA GLY A 113 8.19 -4.33 -22.44
C GLY A 113 8.08 -5.71 -21.80
N LEU A 114 8.24 -5.83 -20.47
CA LEU A 114 8.12 -7.09 -19.73
C LEU A 114 6.65 -7.49 -19.52
N PHE A 115 5.74 -6.52 -19.61
CA PHE A 115 4.31 -6.73 -19.47
C PHE A 115 3.54 -5.86 -20.46
N GLN A 116 2.55 -6.43 -21.15
CA GLN A 116 1.67 -5.67 -22.04
C GLN A 116 0.67 -4.84 -21.23
N ILE A 117 0.28 -3.68 -21.75
CA ILE A 117 -0.74 -2.85 -21.09
C ILE A 117 -2.01 -3.66 -20.85
N GLU A 118 -2.51 -3.59 -19.62
CA GLU A 118 -3.80 -4.17 -19.29
C GLU A 118 -4.93 -3.40 -19.98
N LYS A 119 -5.67 -4.07 -20.87
CA LYS A 119 -6.72 -3.41 -21.68
C LYS A 119 -7.93 -2.98 -20.86
N GLN A 120 -8.20 -3.64 -19.74
CA GLN A 120 -9.38 -3.37 -18.92
C GLN A 120 -8.97 -2.93 -17.52
N VAL A 121 -9.28 -1.67 -17.18
CA VAL A 121 -8.97 -1.06 -15.87
C VAL A 121 -9.42 -1.92 -14.69
N LYS A 122 -10.55 -2.62 -14.82
CA LYS A 122 -11.09 -3.49 -13.76
C LYS A 122 -10.10 -4.56 -13.29
N TRP A 123 -9.27 -5.10 -14.18
CA TRP A 123 -8.28 -6.12 -13.79
C TRP A 123 -7.12 -5.50 -13.05
N LEU A 124 -6.63 -4.35 -13.51
CA LEU A 124 -5.63 -3.58 -12.79
C LEU A 124 -6.15 -3.13 -11.42
N LEU A 125 -7.40 -2.70 -11.34
CA LEU A 125 -8.06 -2.33 -10.10
C LEU A 125 -8.19 -3.52 -9.15
N GLY A 126 -8.58 -4.69 -9.65
CA GLY A 126 -8.63 -5.92 -8.84
C GLY A 126 -7.26 -6.40 -8.36
N TYR A 127 -6.21 -6.14 -9.15
CA TYR A 127 -4.81 -6.39 -8.77
C TYR A 127 -4.35 -5.45 -7.65
N ILE A 128 -4.61 -4.15 -7.77
CA ILE A 128 -4.23 -3.15 -6.76
C ILE A 128 -5.04 -3.31 -5.47
N LEU A 129 -6.35 -3.51 -5.59
CA LEU A 129 -7.24 -3.64 -4.43
C LEU A 129 -7.23 -5.03 -3.82
N PHE A 130 -6.39 -5.97 -4.25
CA PHE A 130 -6.40 -7.32 -3.70
C PHE A 130 -6.03 -7.32 -2.21
N PHE A 131 -7.05 -7.36 -1.34
CA PHE A 131 -6.89 -7.12 0.10
C PHE A 131 -5.86 -8.03 0.80
N PRO A 132 -5.69 -9.32 0.44
CA PRO A 132 -4.70 -10.17 1.10
C PRO A 132 -3.29 -9.65 0.90
N GLN A 133 -3.06 -8.95 -0.22
CA GLN A 133 -1.77 -8.37 -0.55
C GLN A 133 -1.61 -6.95 0.01
N LEU A 134 -2.70 -6.16 0.03
CA LEU A 134 -2.66 -4.72 0.34
C LEU A 134 -2.16 -4.38 1.76
N ILE A 135 -2.33 -5.29 2.72
CA ILE A 135 -2.03 -5.03 4.15
C ILE A 135 -0.62 -5.50 4.53
N ALA A 136 -0.20 -6.67 4.04
CA ALA A 136 1.06 -7.30 4.47
C ALA A 136 1.64 -8.29 3.43
N GLY A 137 1.19 -8.24 2.18
CA GLY A 137 1.71 -9.13 1.14
C GLY A 137 3.04 -8.64 0.58
N PRO A 138 3.89 -9.54 0.03
CA PRO A 138 5.01 -9.11 -0.80
C PRO A 138 4.50 -8.33 -2.03
N ILE A 139 5.29 -7.39 -2.55
CA ILE A 139 4.98 -6.68 -3.79
C ILE A 139 5.01 -7.70 -4.94
N LEU A 140 3.84 -8.22 -5.31
CA LEU A 140 3.69 -9.16 -6.43
C LEU A 140 3.80 -8.41 -7.74
N ARG A 141 4.38 -9.05 -8.76
CA ARG A 141 4.41 -8.47 -10.11
C ARG A 141 3.09 -8.67 -10.83
N PRO A 142 2.72 -7.76 -11.76
CA PRO A 142 1.52 -7.91 -12.59
C PRO A 142 1.45 -9.26 -13.31
N SER A 143 2.58 -9.74 -13.82
CA SER A 143 2.70 -11.02 -14.53
C SER A 143 2.36 -12.24 -13.67
N GLN A 144 2.47 -12.15 -12.34
CA GLN A 144 2.20 -13.27 -11.45
C GLN A 144 0.72 -13.31 -11.05
N LEU A 145 0.13 -12.17 -10.70
CA LEU A 145 -1.22 -12.11 -10.10
C LEU A 145 -2.33 -11.88 -11.13
N LEU A 146 -2.14 -11.02 -12.14
CA LEU A 146 -3.21 -10.73 -13.12
C LEU A 146 -3.70 -11.95 -13.89
N PRO A 147 -2.83 -12.87 -14.39
CA PRO A 147 -3.30 -14.08 -15.06
C PRO A 147 -4.14 -14.97 -14.14
N GLN A 148 -3.80 -15.02 -12.84
CA GLN A 148 -4.54 -15.80 -11.86
C GLN A 148 -5.90 -15.19 -11.55
N LEU A 149 -5.99 -13.85 -11.48
CA LEU A 149 -7.26 -13.14 -11.29
C LEU A 149 -8.21 -13.31 -12.48
N LYS A 150 -7.66 -13.36 -13.70
CA LYS A 150 -8.43 -13.53 -14.94
C LYS A 150 -8.92 -14.96 -15.16
N LYS A 151 -8.18 -15.94 -14.67
CA LYS A 151 -8.52 -17.36 -14.85
C LYS A 151 -9.63 -17.75 -13.88
N ASN A 152 -10.77 -18.19 -14.40
CA ASN A 152 -11.76 -18.91 -13.60
C ASN A 152 -11.18 -20.25 -13.18
N GLN A 153 -10.61 -20.33 -11.97
CA GLN A 153 -10.13 -21.60 -11.43
C GLN A 153 -11.30 -22.39 -10.85
N PRO A 154 -11.42 -23.71 -11.14
CA PRO A 154 -12.43 -24.54 -10.53
C PRO A 154 -12.21 -24.61 -9.01
N ARG A 155 -13.31 -24.65 -8.25
CA ARG A 155 -13.30 -24.72 -6.79
C ARG A 155 -12.71 -26.07 -6.35
N HIS A 156 -11.40 -26.15 -6.10
CA HIS A 156 -10.77 -27.36 -5.60
C HIS A 156 -10.81 -27.42 -4.07
N ARG A 157 -11.46 -28.47 -3.55
CA ARG A 157 -11.54 -28.76 -2.10
C ARG A 157 -10.16 -28.76 -1.41
N ARG A 158 -9.12 -29.21 -2.12
CA ARG A 158 -7.73 -29.22 -1.61
C ARG A 158 -7.21 -27.81 -1.31
N LEU A 159 -7.49 -26.82 -2.16
CA LEU A 159 -7.07 -25.43 -1.93
C LEU A 159 -7.72 -24.84 -0.67
N TRP A 160 -8.97 -25.18 -0.40
CA TRP A 160 -9.67 -24.75 0.83
C TRP A 160 -9.03 -25.33 2.09
N ILE A 161 -8.74 -26.62 2.09
CA ILE A 161 -8.08 -27.28 3.25
C ILE A 161 -6.71 -26.67 3.46
N THR A 162 -5.91 -26.51 2.41
CA THR A 162 -4.58 -25.88 2.51
C THR A 162 -4.68 -24.45 3.04
N GLY A 163 -5.61 -23.64 2.53
CA GLY A 163 -5.82 -22.27 2.99
C GLY A 163 -6.21 -22.22 4.47
N LEU A 164 -7.10 -23.10 4.91
CA LEU A 164 -7.52 -23.19 6.31
C LEU A 164 -6.34 -23.61 7.21
N THR A 165 -5.53 -24.59 6.79
CA THR A 165 -4.34 -25.03 7.54
C THR A 165 -3.29 -23.92 7.67
N ILE A 166 -3.02 -23.17 6.60
CA ILE A 166 -2.08 -22.03 6.65
C ILE A 166 -2.62 -20.94 7.57
N PHE A 167 -3.92 -20.65 7.48
CA PHE A 167 -4.58 -19.66 8.33
C PHE A 167 -4.50 -20.05 9.81
N THR A 168 -4.87 -21.28 10.18
CA THR A 168 -4.83 -21.73 11.58
C THR A 168 -3.40 -21.76 12.11
N LEU A 169 -2.43 -22.19 11.32
CA LEU A 169 -1.02 -22.18 11.71
C LEU A 169 -0.48 -20.76 11.89
N GLY A 170 -0.88 -19.81 11.04
CA GLY A 170 -0.56 -18.39 11.20
C GLY A 170 -1.18 -17.80 12.49
N LEU A 171 -2.42 -18.19 12.80
CA LEU A 171 -3.15 -17.75 13.98
C LEU A 171 -2.49 -18.27 15.27
N VAL A 172 -2.06 -19.53 15.29
CA VAL A 172 -1.25 -20.10 16.37
C VAL A 172 0.06 -19.35 16.55
N LYS A 173 0.80 -19.09 15.46
CA LYS A 173 2.05 -18.32 15.51
C LYS A 173 1.85 -16.91 16.08
N LYS A 174 0.75 -16.24 15.72
CA LYS A 174 0.44 -14.90 16.21
C LYS A 174 0.05 -14.90 17.69
N LEU A 175 -0.97 -15.68 18.07
CA LEU A 175 -1.54 -15.62 19.42
C LEU A 175 -0.68 -16.31 20.49
N ILE A 176 -0.04 -17.43 20.15
CA ILE A 176 0.70 -18.23 21.15
C ILE A 176 2.14 -17.75 21.28
N PHE A 177 2.79 -17.40 20.18
CA PHE A 177 4.21 -17.04 20.21
C PHE A 177 4.41 -15.53 20.13
N ALA A 178 3.97 -14.89 19.04
CA ALA A 178 4.29 -13.48 18.82
C ALA A 178 3.71 -12.57 19.90
N ASP A 179 2.44 -12.75 20.28
CA ASP A 179 1.80 -11.90 21.28
C ASP A 179 2.33 -12.14 22.70
N GLN A 180 2.79 -13.36 23.03
CA GLN A 180 3.43 -13.64 24.32
C GLN A 180 4.82 -13.01 24.41
N ILE A 181 5.60 -13.09 23.32
CA ILE A 181 6.90 -12.43 23.24
C ILE A 181 6.73 -10.90 23.30
N SER A 182 5.74 -10.35 22.60
CA SER A 182 5.43 -8.91 22.58
C SER A 182 5.21 -8.37 24.00
N ARG A 183 4.47 -9.09 24.85
CA ARG A 183 4.22 -8.65 26.24
C ARG A 183 5.48 -8.41 27.06
N THR A 184 6.55 -9.16 26.81
CA THR A 184 7.83 -8.98 27.51
C THR A 184 8.68 -7.90 26.85
N ILE A 185 8.62 -7.79 25.52
CA ILE A 185 9.49 -6.90 24.74
C ILE A 185 8.94 -5.47 24.61
N ASP A 186 7.62 -5.29 24.51
CA ASP A 186 6.98 -3.99 24.32
C ASP A 186 7.32 -2.99 25.44
N PRO A 187 7.37 -3.36 26.73
CA PRO A 187 7.81 -2.45 27.79
C PRO A 187 9.26 -1.99 27.65
N ILE A 188 10.14 -2.87 27.14
CA ILE A 188 11.57 -2.57 26.92
C ILE A 188 11.72 -1.56 25.79
N TYR A 189 11.01 -1.73 24.67
CA TYR A 189 11.02 -0.75 23.58
C TYR A 189 10.32 0.56 23.94
N ALA A 190 9.37 0.56 24.89
CA ALA A 190 8.72 1.77 25.36
C ALA A 190 9.61 2.63 26.27
N ALA A 191 10.57 2.02 26.98
CA ALA A 191 11.49 2.72 27.88
C ALA A 191 12.94 2.23 27.69
N PRO A 192 13.56 2.46 26.53
CA PRO A 192 14.88 1.92 26.20
C PRO A 192 15.99 2.40 27.14
N ASP A 193 15.83 3.57 27.75
CA ASP A 193 16.80 4.14 28.71
C ASP A 193 16.77 3.45 30.09
N MET A 194 15.71 2.69 30.38
CA MET A 194 15.52 2.00 31.67
C MET A 194 16.03 0.55 31.67
N PHE A 195 16.46 0.03 30.51
CA PHE A 195 16.90 -1.36 30.36
C PHE A 195 18.26 -1.41 29.66
N THR A 196 19.27 -1.99 30.32
CA THR A 196 20.56 -2.28 29.69
C THR A 196 20.47 -3.55 28.84
N SER A 197 21.22 -3.61 27.73
CA SER A 197 21.26 -4.76 26.80
C SER A 197 21.64 -6.12 27.39
N TRP A 198 21.95 -6.19 28.69
CA TRP A 198 22.45 -7.36 29.41
C TRP A 198 21.58 -7.78 30.61
N GLU A 199 20.46 -7.11 30.88
CA GLU A 199 19.46 -7.47 31.91
C GLU A 199 18.07 -7.62 31.30
#